data_AF-A0A336N857-F1
#
_entry.id   AF-A0A336N857-F1
#
_cell.length_a   1.000
_cell.length_b   1.000
_cell.length_c   1.000
_cell.angle_alpha   90.00
_cell.angle_beta   90.00
_cell.angle_gamma   90.00
#
_symmetry.space_group_name_H-M   'P 1'
#
loop_
_entity.id
_entity.type
_entity.pdbx_description
1 polymer ?
#
loop_
_entity_poly.entity_id
_entity_poly.type
_entity_poly.pdbx_seq_one_letter_code
_entity_poly.pdbx_strand_id
1 'polypeptide(L)'
;MIKIVCLEKINTDTQPKKVASKGILFFINKELVDPDDKEVFVIYPNYDFFVYKRTVFIASKKQFESSMNFREGMKRKSAEVIADFKNLETFKNIELIEQYVGNNLHHLRKMASILKSGYYKQPDYLKKLIAVNKKKMGFEGGEWADCS
;
A
#
# COMPACT_ATOMS: atom_id res chain seq x y z
N MET A 1 29.48 -3.40 11.60
CA MET A 1 28.33 -3.90 12.39
C MET A 1 27.17 -4.17 11.43
N ILE A 2 26.72 -5.43 11.33
CA ILE A 2 25.62 -5.83 10.43
C ILE A 2 24.30 -5.76 11.21
N LYS A 3 23.30 -5.05 10.68
CA LYS A 3 21.96 -4.98 11.25
C LYS A 3 20.96 -5.64 10.30
N ILE A 4 20.21 -6.61 10.83
CA ILE A 4 19.07 -7.25 10.17
C ILE A 4 17.85 -6.89 11.02
N VAL A 5 16.79 -6.43 10.36
CA VAL A 5 15.51 -6.13 11.03
C VAL A 5 14.47 -7.09 10.49
N CYS A 6 13.90 -7.90 11.37
CA CYS A 6 12.83 -8.84 11.07
C CYS A 6 11.53 -8.34 11.70
N LEU A 7 10.43 -8.41 10.96
CA LEU A 7 9.10 -8.05 11.46
C LEU A 7 8.14 -9.22 11.23
N GLU A 8 7.40 -9.56 12.27
CA GLU A 8 6.24 -10.45 12.21
C GLU A 8 5.04 -9.67 12.72
N LYS A 9 3.94 -9.68 11.97
CA LYS A 9 2.70 -9.08 12.44
C LYS A 9 2.14 -9.94 13.58
N ILE A 10 1.71 -9.30 14.68
CA ILE A 10 1.19 -9.99 15.88
C ILE A 10 0.25 -11.13 15.49
N ASN A 11 0.73 -12.37 15.66
CA ASN A 11 -0.05 -13.58 15.50
C ASN A 11 -1.04 -13.70 16.69
N THR A 12 -2.08 -14.51 16.53
CA THR A 12 -3.01 -14.97 17.59
C THR A 12 -2.36 -15.70 18.78
N ASP A 13 -1.05 -15.61 18.94
CA ASP A 13 -0.28 -16.01 20.12
C ASP A 13 -0.49 -15.03 21.30
N THR A 14 -1.57 -14.24 21.30
CA THR A 14 -2.06 -13.52 22.49
C THR A 14 -2.99 -14.38 23.35
N GLN A 15 -3.33 -15.60 22.90
CA GLN A 15 -4.10 -16.56 23.67
C GLN A 15 -3.17 -17.34 24.61
N PRO A 16 -3.36 -17.31 25.94
CA PRO A 16 -2.51 -18.02 26.91
C PRO A 16 -2.36 -19.52 26.59
N LYS A 17 -3.43 -20.15 26.07
CA LYS A 17 -3.42 -21.56 25.62
C LYS A 17 -2.44 -21.84 24.47
N LYS A 18 -2.12 -20.84 23.64
CA LYS A 18 -1.19 -20.97 22.51
C LYS A 18 0.24 -20.52 22.85
N VAL A 19 0.40 -19.71 23.92
CA VAL A 19 1.69 -19.25 24.45
C VAL A 19 2.32 -20.27 25.39
N ALA A 20 1.51 -21.07 26.09
CA ALA A 20 2.01 -22.12 26.99
C ALA A 20 2.95 -23.14 26.31
N SER A 21 2.97 -23.20 24.97
CA SER A 21 3.87 -24.04 24.19
C SER A 21 5.17 -23.35 23.72
N LYS A 22 5.43 -22.09 24.14
CA LYS A 22 6.55 -21.27 23.65
C LYS A 22 7.27 -20.57 24.83
N GLY A 23 8.51 -20.98 25.12
CA GLY A 23 9.30 -20.58 26.31
C GLY A 23 9.94 -19.18 26.25
N ILE A 24 10.39 -18.68 27.42
CA ILE A 24 11.01 -17.36 27.66
C ILE A 24 12.51 -17.57 27.99
N LEU A 25 13.44 -16.76 27.47
CA LEU A 25 14.89 -16.90 27.72
C LEU A 25 15.64 -15.59 28.01
N PHE A 26 16.78 -15.69 28.71
CA PHE A 26 17.72 -14.60 28.99
C PHE A 26 19.07 -14.79 28.23
N PHE A 27 19.73 -13.69 27.84
CA PHE A 27 21.02 -13.69 27.12
C PHE A 27 22.16 -13.23 28.04
N ILE A 28 23.04 -14.15 28.46
CA ILE A 28 24.14 -13.88 29.41
C ILE A 28 25.42 -14.52 28.88
N ASN A 29 26.54 -13.80 28.89
CA ASN A 29 27.87 -14.33 28.49
C ASN A 29 27.95 -14.95 27.08
N LYS A 30 27.19 -14.38 26.12
CA LYS A 30 27.09 -14.86 24.73
C LYS A 30 26.44 -16.24 24.59
N GLU A 31 25.84 -16.75 25.65
CA GLU A 31 25.01 -17.95 25.67
C GLU A 31 23.58 -17.60 26.12
N LEU A 32 22.61 -18.37 25.65
CA LEU A 32 21.20 -18.18 25.93
C LEU A 32 20.79 -19.21 27.00
N VAL A 33 20.39 -18.73 28.18
CA VAL A 33 20.15 -19.59 29.34
C VAL A 33 18.74 -19.34 29.89
N ASP A 34 17.97 -20.42 30.08
CA ASP A 34 16.68 -20.44 30.77
C ASP A 34 16.95 -20.66 32.27
N PRO A 35 16.26 -19.98 33.21
CA PRO A 35 16.31 -20.34 34.62
C PRO A 35 15.96 -21.82 34.91
N ASP A 36 15.22 -22.50 34.03
CA ASP A 36 14.84 -23.92 34.16
C ASP A 36 15.68 -24.91 33.32
N ASP A 37 16.87 -24.51 32.84
CA ASP A 37 17.83 -25.38 32.14
C ASP A 37 17.25 -26.06 30.87
N LYS A 38 16.32 -25.36 30.19
CA LYS A 38 15.78 -25.76 28.88
C LYS A 38 16.20 -24.74 27.83
N GLU A 39 17.04 -25.13 26.87
CA GLU A 39 17.30 -24.29 25.70
C GLU A 39 15.99 -24.07 24.91
N VAL A 40 15.30 -22.93 25.09
CA VAL A 40 14.14 -22.59 24.26
C VAL A 40 14.18 -21.14 23.78
N PHE A 41 15.10 -20.84 22.86
CA PHE A 41 14.91 -19.66 22.01
C PHE A 41 13.80 -20.02 21.04
N VAL A 42 12.68 -19.31 21.11
CA VAL A 42 11.65 -19.41 20.07
C VAL A 42 12.14 -18.60 18.88
N ILE A 43 12.97 -19.24 18.06
CA ILE A 43 13.15 -18.79 16.68
C ILE A 43 11.80 -18.99 16.03
N TYR A 44 11.09 -17.90 15.77
CA TYR A 44 9.91 -17.95 14.93
C TYR A 44 10.38 -18.46 13.56
N PRO A 45 9.95 -19.67 13.12
CA PRO A 45 10.42 -20.23 11.86
C PRO A 45 9.92 -19.41 10.66
N ASN A 46 8.90 -18.58 10.89
CA ASN A 46 8.21 -17.81 9.88
C ASN A 46 8.30 -16.33 10.24
N TYR A 47 8.83 -15.53 9.31
CA TYR A 47 8.79 -14.08 9.37
C TYR A 47 7.98 -13.57 8.18
N ASP A 48 7.27 -12.46 8.32
CA ASP A 48 6.51 -11.90 7.20
C ASP A 48 7.39 -11.21 6.18
N PHE A 49 8.40 -10.48 6.68
CA PHE A 49 9.46 -9.88 5.87
C PHE A 49 10.66 -9.51 6.75
N PHE A 50 11.82 -9.37 6.13
CA PHE A 50 13.01 -8.83 6.78
C PHE A 50 13.78 -7.91 5.83
N VAL A 51 14.54 -6.98 6.42
CA VAL A 51 15.36 -6.02 5.69
C VAL A 51 16.82 -6.29 5.98
N TYR A 52 17.59 -6.45 4.91
CA TYR A 52 19.04 -6.57 4.98
C TYR A 52 19.69 -5.56 4.03
N LYS A 53 20.52 -4.68 4.60
CA LYS A 53 21.12 -3.53 3.92
C LYS A 53 20.04 -2.62 3.30
N ARG A 54 19.77 -2.77 2.00
CA ARG A 54 18.77 -2.02 1.22
C ARG A 54 17.79 -2.92 0.49
N THR A 55 17.80 -4.21 0.82
CA THR A 55 16.95 -5.21 0.19
C THR A 55 15.91 -5.67 1.19
N VAL A 56 14.65 -5.62 0.77
CA VAL A 56 13.51 -6.13 1.54
C VAL A 56 13.17 -7.51 1.00
N PHE A 57 13.21 -8.52 1.86
CA PHE A 57 12.81 -9.88 1.56
C PHE A 57 11.41 -10.08 2.14
N ILE A 58 10.43 -10.26 1.26
CA ILE A 58 9.03 -10.38 1.63
C ILE A 58 8.61 -11.84 1.50
N ALA A 59 8.35 -12.50 2.62
CA ALA A 59 7.84 -13.87 2.63
C ALA A 59 6.30 -13.89 2.43
N SER A 60 5.59 -12.91 2.99
CA SER A 60 4.14 -12.76 2.81
C SER A 60 3.76 -11.36 2.33
N LYS A 61 3.40 -11.26 1.05
CA LYS A 61 2.97 -9.99 0.44
C LYS A 61 1.75 -9.38 1.16
N LYS A 62 0.77 -10.21 1.53
CA LYS A 62 -0.46 -9.76 2.20
C LYS A 62 -0.14 -9.14 3.58
N GLN A 63 0.69 -9.81 4.38
CA GLN A 63 1.06 -9.32 5.71
C GLN A 63 1.95 -8.08 5.62
N PHE A 64 2.88 -8.03 4.67
CA PHE A 64 3.69 -6.86 4.38
C PHE A 64 2.84 -5.63 4.02
N GLU A 65 1.95 -5.76 3.02
CA GLU A 65 1.06 -4.68 2.59
C GLU A 65 0.15 -4.20 3.73
N SER A 66 -0.33 -5.13 4.55
CA SER A 66 -1.14 -4.78 5.72
C SER A 66 -0.35 -4.11 6.83
N SER A 67 0.89 -4.51 7.09
CA SER A 67 1.73 -3.96 8.17
C SER A 67 2.28 -2.58 7.80
N MET A 68 2.47 -2.30 6.51
CA MET A 68 2.88 -0.99 6.00
C MET A 68 1.74 0.04 5.91
N ASN A 69 0.52 -0.28 6.39
CA ASN A 69 -0.68 0.55 6.21
C ASN A 69 -0.88 1.00 4.75
N PHE A 70 -0.58 0.11 3.80
CA PHE A 70 -0.52 0.44 2.38
C PHE A 70 -1.87 1.00 1.88
N ARG A 71 -2.98 0.45 2.37
CA ARG A 71 -4.32 0.88 2.00
C ARG A 71 -4.62 2.31 2.46
N GLU A 72 -4.27 2.67 3.69
CA GLU A 72 -4.47 4.03 4.21
C GLU A 72 -3.59 5.03 3.48
N GLY A 73 -2.34 4.67 3.20
CA GLY A 73 -1.44 5.46 2.37
C GLY A 73 -2.03 5.77 0.99
N MET A 74 -2.70 4.79 0.36
CA MET A 74 -3.36 5.00 -0.92
C MET A 74 -4.64 5.83 -0.82
N LYS A 75 -5.43 5.69 0.25
CA LYS A 75 -6.59 6.55 0.51
C LYS A 75 -6.17 8.02 0.61
N ARG A 76 -5.10 8.30 1.37
CA ARG A 76 -4.56 9.66 1.52
C ARG A 76 -4.12 10.25 0.18
N LYS A 77 -3.37 9.49 -0.63
CA LYS A 77 -2.97 9.91 -1.98
C LYS A 77 -4.16 10.17 -2.88
N SER A 78 -5.20 9.33 -2.80
CA SER A 78 -6.43 9.54 -3.56
C SER A 78 -7.12 10.83 -3.17
N ALA A 79 -7.25 11.10 -1.87
CA ALA A 79 -7.86 12.32 -1.36
C ALA A 79 -7.09 13.58 -1.80
N GLU A 80 -5.76 13.52 -1.84
CA GLU A 80 -4.90 14.60 -2.34
C GLU A 80 -5.19 14.92 -3.81
N VAL A 81 -5.28 13.92 -4.68
CA VAL A 81 -5.62 14.13 -6.10
C VAL A 81 -7.03 14.71 -6.27
N ILE A 82 -7.99 14.22 -5.48
CA ILE A 82 -9.36 14.73 -5.52
C ILE A 82 -9.41 16.20 -5.07
N ALA A 83 -8.66 16.56 -4.04
CA ALA A 83 -8.54 17.94 -3.60
C ALA A 83 -7.90 18.82 -4.69
N ASP A 84 -6.84 18.35 -5.34
CA ASP A 84 -6.24 19.07 -6.47
C ASP A 84 -7.24 19.26 -7.61
N PHE A 85 -8.05 18.25 -7.93
CA PHE A 85 -9.09 18.35 -8.96
C PHE A 85 -10.18 19.36 -8.61
N LYS A 86 -10.55 19.48 -7.33
CA LYS A 86 -11.47 20.53 -6.85
C LYS A 86 -10.85 21.91 -7.03
N ASN A 87 -9.58 22.08 -6.64
CA ASN A 87 -8.87 23.35 -6.75
C ASN A 87 -8.64 23.81 -8.20
N LEU A 88 -8.44 22.85 -9.12
CA LEU A 88 -8.24 23.14 -10.54
C LEU A 88 -9.56 23.37 -11.31
N GLU A 89 -10.71 23.25 -10.63
CA GLU A 89 -12.07 23.39 -11.20
C GLU A 89 -12.27 22.65 -12.55
N THR A 90 -11.50 21.59 -12.77
CA THR A 90 -11.45 20.94 -14.09
C THR A 90 -12.68 20.06 -14.34
N PHE A 91 -13.26 19.53 -13.27
CA PHE A 91 -14.36 18.57 -13.33
C PHE A 91 -15.60 19.15 -12.64
N LYS A 92 -16.76 19.04 -13.30
CA LYS A 92 -18.04 19.49 -12.75
C LYS A 92 -18.64 18.52 -11.71
N ASN A 93 -18.40 17.23 -11.86
CA ASN A 93 -18.99 16.17 -11.04
C ASN A 93 -17.90 15.32 -10.36
N ILE A 94 -17.17 15.92 -9.43
CA ILE A 94 -16.05 15.24 -8.76
C ILE A 94 -16.54 14.11 -7.85
N GLU A 95 -17.79 14.20 -7.38
CA GLU A 95 -18.45 13.20 -6.55
C GLU A 95 -18.55 11.85 -7.26
N LEU A 96 -18.72 11.82 -8.59
CA LEU A 96 -18.73 10.59 -9.37
C LEU A 96 -17.37 9.89 -9.34
N ILE A 97 -16.28 10.67 -9.34
CA ILE A 97 -14.91 10.14 -9.24
C ILE A 97 -14.69 9.59 -7.83
N GLU A 98 -15.11 10.32 -6.79
CA GLU A 98 -15.03 9.88 -5.41
C GLU A 98 -15.76 8.54 -5.19
N GLN A 99 -17.01 8.44 -5.67
CA GLN A 99 -17.82 7.22 -5.59
C GLN A 99 -17.20 6.06 -6.37
N TYR A 100 -16.73 6.31 -7.60
CA TYR A 100 -16.10 5.29 -8.44
C TYR A 100 -14.82 4.73 -7.81
N VAL A 101 -13.99 5.58 -7.21
CA VAL A 101 -12.76 5.14 -6.53
C VAL A 101 -13.11 4.36 -5.26
N GLY A 102 -13.95 4.97 -4.41
CA GLY A 102 -14.39 4.39 -3.15
C GLY A 102 -13.26 3.74 -2.34
N ASN A 103 -13.47 2.48 -1.95
CA ASN A 103 -12.49 1.69 -1.23
C ASN A 103 -11.75 0.67 -2.12
N ASN A 104 -11.91 0.73 -3.45
CA ASN A 104 -11.33 -0.26 -4.36
C ASN A 104 -9.81 -0.07 -4.47
N LEU A 105 -9.03 -1.09 -4.10
CA LEU A 105 -7.58 -1.00 -4.07
C LEU A 105 -6.96 -0.77 -5.47
N HIS A 106 -7.57 -1.29 -6.53
CA HIS A 106 -7.13 -1.05 -7.90
C HIS A 106 -7.27 0.43 -8.28
N HIS A 107 -8.42 1.03 -7.95
CA HIS A 107 -8.68 2.44 -8.25
C HIS A 107 -7.79 3.35 -7.41
N LEU A 108 -7.63 3.04 -6.12
CA LEU A 108 -6.71 3.75 -5.23
C LEU A 108 -5.26 3.73 -5.74
N ARG A 109 -4.78 2.61 -6.32
CA ARG A 109 -3.46 2.55 -6.96
C ARG A 109 -3.38 3.43 -8.20
N LYS A 110 -4.42 3.47 -9.04
CA LYS A 110 -4.48 4.39 -10.20
C LYS A 110 -4.39 5.85 -9.75
N MET A 111 -5.13 6.24 -8.71
CA MET A 111 -5.07 7.59 -8.14
C MET A 111 -3.68 7.93 -7.63
N ALA A 112 -3.02 7.02 -6.92
CA ALA A 112 -1.63 7.23 -6.49
C ALA A 112 -0.64 7.35 -7.67
N SER A 113 -0.89 6.64 -8.77
CA SER A 113 -0.09 6.79 -10.00
C SER A 113 -0.30 8.15 -10.66
N ILE A 114 -1.53 8.66 -10.68
CA ILE A 114 -1.86 10.01 -11.19
C ILE A 114 -1.16 11.06 -10.34
N LEU A 115 -1.22 10.93 -9.01
CA LEU A 115 -0.51 11.83 -8.10
C LEU A 115 0.99 11.85 -8.36
N LYS A 116 1.60 10.65 -8.52
CA LYS A 116 3.03 10.51 -8.74
C LYS A 116 3.47 11.11 -10.08
N SER A 117 2.68 10.95 -11.14
CA SER A 117 3.02 11.51 -12.45
C SER A 117 2.83 13.02 -12.50
N GLY A 118 1.83 13.54 -11.78
CA GLY A 118 1.59 14.98 -11.64
C GLY A 118 1.21 15.70 -12.94
N TYR A 119 1.04 15.00 -14.06
CA TYR A 119 0.79 15.61 -15.37
C TYR A 119 -0.46 16.50 -15.40
N TYR A 120 -1.47 16.16 -14.61
CA TYR A 120 -2.70 16.96 -14.50
C TYR A 120 -2.47 18.35 -13.91
N LYS A 121 -1.35 18.60 -13.22
CA LYS A 121 -0.97 19.93 -12.70
C LYS A 121 -0.37 20.82 -13.79
N GLN A 122 0.07 20.25 -14.92
CA GLN A 122 0.67 21.02 -15.99
C GLN A 122 -0.40 21.83 -16.75
N PRO A 123 -0.09 23.07 -17.14
CA PRO A 123 -0.99 23.86 -17.95
C PRO A 123 -1.30 23.13 -19.26
N ASP A 124 -2.56 23.20 -19.68
CA ASP A 124 -3.10 22.62 -20.92
C ASP A 124 -3.03 21.09 -21.07
N TYR A 125 -2.45 20.34 -20.13
CA TYR A 125 -2.42 18.88 -20.19
C TYR A 125 -3.84 18.29 -20.24
N LEU A 126 -4.72 18.74 -19.35
CA LEU A 126 -6.10 18.26 -19.29
C LEU A 126 -6.89 18.62 -20.55
N LYS A 127 -6.64 19.81 -21.13
CA LYS A 127 -7.26 20.22 -22.41
C LYS A 127 -6.80 19.32 -23.55
N LYS A 128 -5.50 19.05 -23.65
CA LYS A 128 -4.91 18.13 -24.66
C LYS A 128 -5.44 16.71 -24.49
N LEU A 129 -5.54 16.23 -23.26
CA LEU A 129 -6.09 14.92 -22.93
C LEU A 129 -7.54 14.79 -23.40
N ILE A 130 -8.38 15.79 -23.12
CA ILE A 130 -9.77 15.85 -23.59
C ILE A 130 -9.83 15.86 -25.12
N ALA A 131 -9.00 16.67 -25.78
CA ALA A 131 -8.97 16.76 -27.25
C ALA A 131 -8.59 15.41 -27.90
N VAL A 132 -7.57 14.73 -27.38
CA VAL A 132 -7.15 13.40 -27.87
C VAL A 132 -8.24 12.36 -27.63
N ASN A 133 -8.90 12.39 -26.47
CA ASN A 133 -9.99 11.46 -26.16
C ASN A 133 -11.20 11.69 -27.07
N LYS A 134 -11.58 12.94 -27.36
CA LYS A 134 -12.64 13.27 -28.32
C LYS A 134 -12.35 12.73 -29.71
N LYS A 135 -11.11 12.94 -30.19
CA LYS A 135 -10.66 12.40 -31.49
C LYS A 135 -10.71 10.87 -31.53
N LYS A 136 -10.33 10.20 -30.45
CA LYS A 136 -10.38 8.73 -30.36
C LYS A 136 -11.80 8.17 -30.29
N MET A 137 -12.72 8.89 -29.64
CA MET A 137 -14.12 8.51 -29.50
C MET A 137 -14.99 8.94 -30.69
N GLY A 138 -14.39 9.49 -31.76
CA GLY A 138 -15.11 9.95 -32.96
C GLY A 138 -16.10 11.09 -32.68
N PHE A 139 -15.85 11.93 -31.67
CA PHE A 139 -16.77 13.00 -31.29
C PHE A 139 -16.46 14.28 -32.08
N GLU A 140 -17.00 14.39 -33.30
CA GLU A 140 -17.02 15.61 -34.11
C GLU A 140 -18.45 16.15 -34.18
N GLY A 141 -18.63 17.46 -33.95
CA GLY A 141 -19.92 18.13 -34.20
C GLY A 141 -21.06 17.91 -33.20
N GLY A 142 -20.86 17.20 -32.08
CA GLY A 142 -21.91 16.98 -31.07
C GLY A 142 -22.69 15.67 -31.21
N GLU A 143 -22.28 14.82 -32.16
CA GLU A 143 -22.77 13.45 -32.32
C GLU A 143 -21.70 12.44 -31.90
N TRP A 144 -22.14 11.36 -31.26
CA TRP A 144 -21.28 10.20 -31.00
C TRP A 144 -21.21 9.40 -32.29
N ALA A 145 -20.03 9.31 -32.91
CA ALA A 145 -19.84 8.35 -33.98
C ALA A 145 -20.08 6.94 -33.41
N ASP A 146 -21.06 6.24 -33.99
CA ASP A 146 -21.31 4.82 -33.79
C ASP A 146 -19.98 4.08 -33.93
N CYS A 147 -19.49 3.54 -32.81
CA CYS A 147 -18.39 2.59 -32.82
C CYS A 147 -18.99 1.21 -33.07
N SER A 148 -19.22 0.89 -34.35
CA SER A 148 -19.54 -0.46 -34.83
C SER A 148 -18.31 -1.36 -34.82
#